data_AF-A0A521SS86-F1
#
_entry.id   AF-A0A521SS86-F1
#
_cell.length_a   1.000
_cell.length_b   1.000
_cell.length_c   1.000
_cell.angle_alpha   90.00
_cell.angle_beta   90.00
_cell.angle_gamma   90.00
#
_symmetry.space_group_name_H-M   'P 1'
#
loop_
_entity.id
_entity.type
_entity.pdbx_description
1 polymer ?
#
loop_
_entity_poly.entity_id
_entity_poly.type
_entity_poly.pdbx_seq_one_letter_code
_entity_poly.pdbx_strand_id
1 'polypeptide(L)'
;MKTRDTLRKRDAGLMIWRALLLGVVLFSAPLPASAQLRDVVAPRLDYTPPFPITMVQEIEMSAVVTDEGGVRSVRLFYRKKGEQQYKSLLLEKKRGDEKRGVYALSIPRLEVGPEGLEYYLVAEDGSGNQRVKGEALHPMYMRALLARPTLKEAHRRFEWLKQAWEAKDLAEMRALSELPKSREAFLRQMFENYRSIALEMTVEEAEPVASARFTIKGLVDADGNSVVPGAAWSTARVRLPFPRDENETWGKIIWE
;
A
#
# COMPACT_ATOMS: atom_id res chain seq x y z
N MET A 1 -126.85 5.88 16.48
CA MET A 1 -127.63 6.73 15.55
C MET A 1 -126.65 7.47 14.66
N LYS A 2 -126.15 6.83 13.59
CA LYS A 2 -126.46 7.15 12.17
C LYS A 2 -126.70 8.65 11.91
N THR A 3 -125.69 9.34 11.38
CA THR A 3 -125.80 10.11 10.13
C THR A 3 -124.43 10.43 9.55
N ARG A 4 -124.33 10.23 8.24
CA ARG A 4 -123.21 10.48 7.33
C ARG A 4 -123.29 11.90 6.76
N ASP A 5 -122.22 12.25 6.07
CA ASP A 5 -122.04 13.37 5.11
C ASP A 5 -121.85 14.74 5.75
N THR A 6 -120.77 15.46 5.43
CA THR A 6 -120.51 15.93 4.05
C THR A 6 -119.04 15.95 3.65
N LEU A 7 -118.81 15.41 2.46
CA LEU A 7 -117.63 15.59 1.62
C LEU A 7 -117.58 16.99 1.00
N ARG A 8 -116.34 17.42 0.72
CA ARG A 8 -115.90 18.17 -0.47
C ARG A 8 -115.57 19.66 -0.28
N LYS A 9 -114.28 19.93 -0.08
CA LYS A 9 -113.59 20.97 -0.86
C LYS A 9 -112.28 20.40 -1.41
N ARG A 10 -112.22 20.35 -2.75
CA ARG A 10 -111.03 20.08 -3.55
C ARG A 10 -110.26 21.40 -3.63
N ASP A 11 -108.96 21.38 -3.37
CA ASP A 11 -108.02 22.24 -4.07
C ASP A 11 -106.76 21.44 -4.40
N ALA A 12 -106.38 21.58 -5.66
CA ALA A 12 -105.31 20.87 -6.34
C ALA A 12 -103.96 21.55 -6.03
N GLY A 13 -102.96 20.74 -5.71
CA GLY A 13 -101.58 21.19 -5.46
C GLY A 13 -100.61 20.08 -5.82
N LEU A 14 -100.19 20.10 -7.08
CA LEU A 14 -99.21 19.24 -7.73
C LEU A 14 -97.81 19.43 -7.11
N MET A 15 -97.13 18.37 -6.68
CA MET A 15 -95.83 17.93 -7.23
C MET A 15 -95.12 16.88 -6.35
N ILE A 16 -94.68 15.85 -7.06
CA ILE A 16 -93.76 14.76 -6.76
C ILE A 16 -92.44 15.30 -6.17
N TRP A 17 -91.69 14.48 -5.41
CA TRP A 17 -90.26 14.17 -5.66
C TRP A 17 -89.82 13.04 -4.71
N ARG A 18 -89.42 11.90 -5.31
CA ARG A 18 -88.75 10.78 -4.66
C ARG A 18 -87.27 11.16 -4.45
N ALA A 19 -86.72 10.94 -3.26
CA ALA A 19 -85.28 10.88 -3.06
C ALA A 19 -84.94 9.65 -2.22
N LEU A 20 -84.33 8.67 -2.89
CA LEU A 20 -83.70 7.48 -2.32
C LEU A 20 -82.36 7.94 -1.74
N LEU A 21 -82.20 7.95 -0.42
CA LEU A 21 -80.92 8.21 0.23
C LEU A 21 -80.09 6.92 0.24
N LEU A 22 -79.22 6.79 -0.77
CA LEU A 22 -78.15 5.80 -0.80
C LEU A 22 -77.03 6.31 0.14
N GLY A 23 -76.93 5.74 1.34
CA GLY A 23 -75.84 6.05 2.27
C GLY A 23 -74.51 5.51 1.75
N VAL A 24 -73.62 6.39 1.29
CA VAL A 24 -72.22 6.05 1.02
C VAL A 24 -71.47 6.10 2.35
N VAL A 25 -71.11 4.93 2.88
CA VAL A 25 -70.16 4.83 4.00
C VAL A 25 -68.76 5.03 3.40
N LEU A 26 -68.18 6.21 3.61
CA LEU A 26 -66.77 6.46 3.32
C LEU A 26 -65.94 5.76 4.40
N PHE A 27 -65.44 4.56 4.10
CA PHE A 27 -64.32 3.98 4.85
C PHE A 27 -63.09 4.87 4.61
N SER A 28 -62.76 5.73 5.57
CA SER A 28 -61.44 6.35 5.63
C SER A 28 -60.43 5.27 6.02
N ALA A 29 -59.82 4.61 5.03
CA ALA A 29 -58.64 3.81 5.29
C ALA A 29 -57.51 4.76 5.72
N PRO A 30 -56.76 4.47 6.80
CA PRO A 30 -55.59 5.26 7.14
C PRO A 30 -54.61 5.18 5.97
N LEU A 31 -54.09 6.33 5.54
CA LEU A 31 -53.01 6.39 4.56
C LEU A 31 -51.84 5.53 5.08
N PRO A 32 -51.23 4.67 4.24
CA PRO A 32 -50.08 3.91 4.67
C PRO A 32 -48.96 4.86 5.12
N ALA A 33 -48.25 4.48 6.18
CA ALA A 33 -47.12 5.21 6.73
C ALA A 33 -46.15 5.65 5.63
N SER A 34 -45.71 6.91 5.71
CA SER A 34 -44.78 7.52 4.76
C SER A 34 -43.58 6.59 4.52
N ALA A 35 -43.48 6.02 3.33
CA ALA A 35 -42.28 5.29 2.92
C ALA A 35 -41.14 6.31 2.83
N GLN A 36 -40.25 6.32 3.82
CA GLN A 36 -39.03 7.11 3.75
C GLN A 36 -38.23 6.63 2.54
N LEU A 37 -38.01 7.52 1.58
CA LEU A 37 -37.15 7.25 0.43
C LEU A 37 -35.74 7.02 0.94
N ARG A 38 -35.32 5.74 0.93
CA ARG A 38 -33.96 5.34 1.24
C ARG A 38 -33.05 5.68 0.07
N ASP A 39 -31.89 6.25 0.35
CA ASP A 39 -30.87 6.46 -0.68
C ASP A 39 -30.33 5.11 -1.16
N VAL A 40 -30.24 4.97 -2.48
CA VAL A 40 -29.77 3.77 -3.20
C VAL A 40 -28.55 4.07 -4.08
N VAL A 41 -28.08 5.32 -4.10
CA VAL A 41 -26.95 5.75 -4.92
C VAL A 41 -25.68 5.65 -4.08
N ALA A 42 -24.64 5.03 -4.63
CA ALA A 42 -23.36 4.96 -3.96
C ALA A 42 -22.53 6.24 -4.14
N PRO A 43 -21.64 6.58 -3.19
CA PRO A 43 -20.75 7.72 -3.30
C PRO A 43 -19.91 7.69 -4.57
N ARG A 44 -19.67 8.85 -5.17
CA ARG A 44 -18.63 9.02 -6.18
C ARG A 44 -17.29 9.23 -5.48
N LEU A 45 -16.28 8.46 -5.88
CA LEU A 45 -14.92 8.46 -5.33
C LEU A 45 -13.90 8.84 -6.43
N ASP A 46 -13.44 10.09 -6.41
CA ASP A 46 -12.40 10.60 -7.29
C ASP A 46 -11.04 10.52 -6.57
N TYR A 47 -10.15 9.66 -7.05
CA TYR A 47 -8.85 9.37 -6.44
C TYR A 47 -7.76 9.21 -7.50
N THR A 48 -6.61 9.84 -7.24
CA THR A 48 -5.38 9.71 -8.02
C THR A 48 -4.27 9.20 -7.09
N PRO A 49 -3.60 8.07 -7.42
CA PRO A 49 -2.50 7.56 -6.60
C PRO A 49 -1.34 8.56 -6.49
N PRO A 50 -0.73 8.71 -5.30
CA PRO A 50 0.49 9.50 -5.16
C PRO A 50 1.64 8.81 -5.90
N PHE A 51 2.44 9.58 -6.63
CA PHE A 51 3.64 9.10 -7.32
C PHE A 51 4.70 10.22 -7.39
N PRO A 52 5.99 9.91 -7.17
CA PRO A 52 6.51 8.64 -6.67
C PRO A 52 6.31 8.46 -5.16
N ILE A 53 6.31 7.21 -4.68
CA ILE A 53 6.42 6.89 -3.24
C ILE A 53 7.78 6.28 -2.93
N THR A 54 8.32 6.52 -1.74
CA THR A 54 9.61 5.96 -1.29
C THR A 54 9.47 5.37 0.11
N MET A 55 10.38 4.48 0.50
CA MET A 55 10.37 3.86 1.84
C MET A 55 10.95 4.76 2.95
N VAL A 56 11.42 5.96 2.62
CA VAL A 56 12.10 6.83 3.60
C VAL A 56 11.16 7.84 4.27
N GLN A 57 10.00 8.09 3.65
CA GLN A 57 8.98 9.04 4.12
C GLN A 57 7.60 8.39 4.19
N GLU A 58 6.69 9.03 4.90
CA GLU A 58 5.29 8.63 4.90
C GLU A 58 4.61 8.94 3.56
N ILE A 59 3.55 8.19 3.24
CA ILE A 59 2.78 8.37 2.00
C ILE A 59 1.52 9.15 2.31
N GLU A 60 1.47 10.39 1.82
CA GLU A 60 0.26 11.21 1.87
C GLU A 60 -0.72 10.80 0.77
N MET A 61 -1.97 10.51 1.14
CA MET A 61 -3.05 10.17 0.23
C MET A 61 -4.20 11.14 0.38
N SER A 62 -4.84 11.51 -0.73
CA SER A 62 -6.08 12.28 -0.71
C SER A 62 -7.08 11.81 -1.77
N ALA A 63 -8.36 11.92 -1.47
CA ALA A 63 -9.47 11.62 -2.36
C ALA A 63 -10.58 12.67 -2.21
N VAL A 64 -11.29 12.94 -3.30
CA VAL A 64 -12.52 13.74 -3.28
C VAL A 64 -13.70 12.80 -3.37
N VAL A 65 -14.62 12.89 -2.41
CA VAL A 65 -15.80 12.01 -2.35
C VAL A 65 -17.06 12.86 -2.29
N THR A 66 -18.04 12.50 -3.12
CA THR A 66 -19.33 13.20 -3.24
C THR A 66 -20.49 12.23 -3.20
N ASP A 67 -21.53 12.56 -2.45
CA ASP A 67 -22.76 11.78 -2.33
C ASP A 67 -23.93 12.69 -1.91
N GLU A 68 -25.13 12.50 -2.46
CA GLU A 68 -26.29 13.35 -2.13
C GLU A 68 -26.93 13.00 -0.77
N GLY A 69 -26.89 11.72 -0.37
CA GLY A 69 -27.32 11.23 0.95
C GLY A 69 -26.26 11.40 2.03
N GLY A 70 -25.04 11.76 1.63
CA GLY A 70 -23.94 12.14 2.52
C GLY A 70 -22.94 11.02 2.74
N VAL A 71 -21.66 11.40 2.81
CA VAL A 71 -20.55 10.44 2.93
C VAL A 71 -20.29 10.12 4.40
N ARG A 72 -20.45 8.84 4.78
CA ARG A 72 -20.18 8.36 6.15
C ARG A 72 -18.71 8.08 6.38
N SER A 73 -18.05 7.37 5.47
CA SER A 73 -16.64 6.99 5.67
C SER A 73 -15.89 6.77 4.36
N VAL A 74 -14.59 6.98 4.41
CA VAL A 74 -13.66 6.61 3.33
C VAL A 74 -12.52 5.84 3.97
N ARG A 75 -12.32 4.58 3.56
CA ARG A 75 -11.36 3.67 4.17
C ARG A 75 -10.38 3.15 3.13
N LEU A 76 -9.10 3.18 3.47
CA LEU A 76 -8.03 2.50 2.75
C LEU A 76 -7.87 1.09 3.34
N PHE A 77 -7.80 0.10 2.47
CA PHE A 77 -7.30 -1.23 2.81
C PHE A 77 -5.99 -1.42 2.08
N TYR A 78 -4.93 -1.77 2.80
CA TYR A 78 -3.58 -1.89 2.24
C TYR A 78 -2.81 -3.06 2.86
N ARG A 79 -1.80 -3.56 2.15
CA ARG A 79 -0.85 -4.57 2.63
C ARG A 79 0.46 -4.45 1.87
N LYS A 80 1.55 -5.01 2.41
CA LYS A 80 2.78 -5.15 1.62
C LYS A 80 2.52 -6.15 0.49
N LYS A 81 3.13 -5.93 -0.66
CA LYS A 81 3.00 -6.87 -1.78
C LYS A 81 3.37 -8.28 -1.35
N GLY A 82 2.51 -9.25 -1.67
CA GLY A 82 2.68 -10.65 -1.30
C GLY A 82 2.18 -11.04 0.10
N GLU A 83 1.83 -10.09 0.96
CA GLU A 83 1.11 -10.41 2.20
C GLU A 83 -0.33 -10.83 1.90
N GLN A 84 -0.91 -11.70 2.73
CA GLN A 84 -2.29 -12.14 2.52
C GLN A 84 -3.32 -11.20 3.17
N GLN A 85 -3.00 -10.66 4.35
CA GLN A 85 -3.96 -9.91 5.15
C GLN A 85 -3.89 -8.41 4.87
N TYR A 86 -5.04 -7.79 4.63
CA TYR A 86 -5.15 -6.33 4.55
C TYR A 86 -5.24 -5.71 5.94
N LYS A 87 -4.47 -4.64 6.14
CA LYS A 87 -4.68 -3.64 7.20
C LYS A 87 -5.64 -2.57 6.67
N SER A 88 -6.21 -1.76 7.56
CA SER A 88 -7.07 -0.65 7.14
C SER A 88 -6.80 0.65 7.90
N LEU A 89 -6.92 1.77 7.19
CA LEU A 89 -6.85 3.12 7.74
C LEU A 89 -8.09 3.91 7.31
N LEU A 90 -8.64 4.71 8.22
CA LEU A 90 -9.72 5.64 7.91
C LEU A 90 -9.10 6.95 7.37
N LEU A 91 -9.64 7.47 6.26
CA LEU A 91 -9.29 8.81 5.80
C LEU A 91 -10.10 9.84 6.57
N GLU A 92 -9.44 10.91 7.00
CA GLU A 92 -10.08 12.02 7.71
C GLU A 92 -10.58 13.07 6.73
N LYS A 93 -11.82 13.55 6.92
CA LYS A 93 -12.36 14.69 6.17
C LYS A 93 -11.59 15.95 6.57
N LYS A 94 -10.80 16.50 5.66
CA LYS A 94 -10.02 17.73 5.88
C LYS A 94 -10.77 19.00 5.48
N ARG A 95 -11.66 18.90 4.47
CA ARG A 95 -12.44 20.02 3.92
C ARG A 95 -13.78 19.54 3.36
N GLY A 96 -14.72 20.46 3.22
CA GLY A 96 -16.03 20.23 2.61
C GLY A 96 -17.15 20.05 3.64
N ASP A 97 -18.27 19.48 3.21
CA ASP A 97 -19.49 19.27 3.98
C ASP A 97 -19.91 17.78 3.98
N GLU A 98 -21.15 17.49 4.36
CA GLU A 98 -21.70 16.12 4.40
C GLU A 98 -21.78 15.49 3.01
N LYS A 99 -22.09 16.29 1.98
CA LYS A 99 -22.30 15.81 0.61
C LYS A 99 -21.04 15.77 -0.23
N ARG A 100 -20.05 16.63 0.07
CA ARG A 100 -18.78 16.67 -0.65
C ARG A 100 -17.62 16.92 0.31
N GLY A 101 -16.64 16.03 0.31
CA GLY A 101 -15.46 16.16 1.17
C GLY A 101 -14.14 15.86 0.46
N VAL A 102 -13.07 16.49 0.95
CA VAL A 102 -11.69 16.09 0.68
C VAL A 102 -11.21 15.26 1.87
N TYR A 103 -10.87 14.00 1.62
CA TYR A 103 -10.47 13.03 2.62
C TYR A 103 -8.98 12.73 2.47
N ALA A 104 -8.23 12.67 3.56
CA ALA A 104 -6.80 12.42 3.53
C ALA A 104 -6.30 11.54 4.69
N LEU A 105 -5.18 10.86 4.47
CA LEU A 105 -4.43 10.12 5.48
C LEU A 105 -2.94 10.11 5.14
N SER A 106 -2.13 9.71 6.12
CA SER A 106 -0.72 9.36 5.95
C SER A 106 -0.52 7.87 6.23
N ILE A 107 0.17 7.16 5.33
CA ILE A 107 0.61 5.77 5.56
C ILE A 107 2.03 5.80 6.15
N PRO A 108 2.27 5.21 7.33
CA PRO A 108 3.60 5.16 7.92
C PRO A 108 4.61 4.46 7.02
N ARG A 109 5.83 4.98 6.91
CA ARG A 109 6.88 4.40 6.04
C ARG A 109 7.18 2.91 6.31
N LEU A 110 7.04 2.46 7.56
CA LEU A 110 7.30 1.07 7.98
C LEU A 110 6.30 0.06 7.40
N GLU A 111 5.16 0.57 6.93
CA GLU A 111 4.13 -0.21 6.27
C GLU A 111 4.45 -0.43 4.78
N VAL A 112 5.37 0.33 4.19
CA VAL A 112 5.76 0.21 2.78
C VAL A 112 6.79 -0.90 2.62
N GLY A 113 6.49 -1.91 1.80
CA GLY A 113 7.44 -2.97 1.46
C GLY A 113 8.50 -2.52 0.44
N PRO A 114 9.56 -3.31 0.23
CA PRO A 114 10.57 -3.02 -0.81
C PRO A 114 9.96 -2.91 -2.21
N GLU A 115 8.92 -3.69 -2.49
CA GLU A 115 8.17 -3.59 -3.73
C GLU A 115 7.04 -2.54 -3.67
N GLY A 116 6.72 -1.97 -2.50
CA GLY A 116 5.59 -1.06 -2.31
C GLY A 116 4.36 -1.71 -1.68
N LEU A 117 3.18 -1.24 -2.07
CA LEU A 117 1.90 -1.55 -1.41
C LEU A 117 0.83 -2.00 -2.41
N GLU A 118 0.07 -3.00 -2.01
CA GLU A 118 -1.20 -3.38 -2.64
C GLU A 118 -2.35 -2.77 -1.84
N TYR A 119 -3.33 -2.17 -2.50
CA TYR A 119 -4.40 -1.46 -1.82
C TYR A 119 -5.68 -1.29 -2.63
N TYR A 120 -6.77 -0.99 -1.93
CA TYR A 120 -8.04 -0.52 -2.49
C TYR A 120 -8.71 0.45 -1.52
N LEU A 121 -9.61 1.28 -2.03
CA LEU A 121 -10.36 2.28 -1.25
C LEU A 121 -11.85 1.93 -1.27
N VAL A 122 -12.52 2.14 -0.15
CA VAL A 122 -13.98 2.01 -0.01
C VAL A 122 -14.55 3.30 0.54
N ALA A 123 -15.45 3.93 -0.20
CA ALA A 123 -16.32 5.00 0.28
C ALA A 123 -17.71 4.43 0.59
N GLU A 124 -18.29 4.82 1.72
CA GLU A 124 -19.61 4.36 2.17
C GLU A 124 -20.46 5.54 2.65
N ASP A 125 -21.74 5.55 2.31
CA ASP A 125 -22.72 6.56 2.72
C ASP A 125 -23.47 6.18 4.02
N GLY A 126 -24.42 7.04 4.44
CA GLY A 126 -25.28 6.76 5.59
C GLY A 126 -26.25 5.58 5.40
N SER A 127 -26.62 5.27 4.15
CA SER A 127 -27.59 4.22 3.78
C SER A 127 -26.96 2.84 3.55
N GLY A 128 -25.62 2.75 3.60
CA GLY A 128 -24.85 1.53 3.39
C GLY A 128 -24.45 1.27 1.93
N ASN A 129 -24.68 2.22 1.03
CA ASN A 129 -24.20 2.13 -0.35
C ASN A 129 -22.69 2.36 -0.39
N GLN A 130 -21.98 1.54 -1.16
CA GLN A 130 -20.52 1.54 -1.21
C GLN A 130 -19.99 1.77 -2.61
N ARG A 131 -18.88 2.50 -2.70
CA ARG A 131 -18.06 2.60 -3.90
C ARG A 131 -16.64 2.14 -3.60
N VAL A 132 -16.18 1.18 -4.39
CA VAL A 132 -14.82 0.64 -4.31
C VAL A 132 -13.98 1.19 -5.46
N LYS A 133 -12.73 1.57 -5.17
CA LYS A 133 -11.69 1.87 -6.15
C LYS A 133 -10.58 0.82 -6.01
N GLY A 134 -10.35 0.04 -7.05
CA GLY A 134 -9.60 -1.22 -6.97
C GLY A 134 -10.47 -2.37 -6.45
N GLU A 135 -9.88 -3.52 -6.16
CA GLU A 135 -10.58 -4.69 -5.59
C GLU A 135 -9.66 -5.44 -4.62
N ALA A 136 -10.21 -6.22 -3.69
CA ALA A 136 -9.39 -7.04 -2.79
C ALA A 136 -8.64 -8.17 -3.51
N LEU A 137 -9.23 -8.71 -4.59
CA LEU A 137 -8.60 -9.75 -5.43
C LEU A 137 -7.75 -9.18 -6.56
N HIS A 138 -8.04 -7.94 -6.99
CA HIS A 138 -7.28 -7.19 -7.98
C HIS A 138 -6.90 -5.82 -7.40
N PRO A 139 -5.97 -5.79 -6.43
CA PRO A 139 -5.59 -4.55 -5.79
C PRO A 139 -4.90 -3.60 -6.76
N MET A 140 -5.07 -2.31 -6.49
CA MET A 140 -4.18 -1.32 -7.06
C MET A 140 -2.80 -1.44 -6.43
N TYR A 141 -1.78 -0.97 -7.14
CA TYR A 141 -0.40 -1.08 -6.71
C TYR A 141 0.26 0.28 -6.70
N MET A 142 0.77 0.68 -5.53
CA MET A 142 1.69 1.81 -5.40
C MET A 142 3.10 1.23 -5.36
N ARG A 143 3.83 1.38 -6.47
CA ARG A 143 5.22 0.94 -6.56
C ARG A 143 6.11 1.88 -5.73
N ALA A 144 6.83 1.32 -4.75
CA ALA A 144 7.89 2.04 -4.08
C ALA A 144 9.07 2.23 -5.05
N LEU A 145 9.50 3.48 -5.25
CA LEU A 145 10.83 3.72 -5.77
C LEU A 145 11.82 3.29 -4.70
N LEU A 146 12.68 2.33 -5.04
CA LEU A 146 13.84 2.06 -4.20
C LEU A 146 14.73 3.30 -4.25
N ALA A 147 15.15 3.79 -3.08
CA ALA A 147 16.19 4.80 -3.06
C ALA A 147 17.41 4.21 -3.78
N ARG A 148 17.86 4.85 -4.87
CA ARG A 148 19.07 4.42 -5.56
C ARG A 148 20.18 4.28 -4.52
N PRO A 149 20.82 3.11 -4.41
CA PRO A 149 21.84 2.94 -3.40
C PRO A 149 22.98 3.94 -3.62
N THR A 150 23.48 4.50 -2.52
CA THR A 150 24.48 5.57 -2.57
C THR A 150 25.90 5.02 -2.62
N LEU A 151 26.86 5.86 -3.00
CA LEU A 151 28.28 5.52 -2.88
C LEU A 151 28.66 5.19 -1.42
N LYS A 152 28.06 5.86 -0.43
CA LYS A 152 28.24 5.54 1.00
C LYS A 152 27.79 4.11 1.33
N GLU A 153 26.72 3.65 0.69
CA GLU A 153 26.26 2.27 0.83
C GLU A 153 27.23 1.27 0.18
N ALA A 154 27.83 1.61 -0.96
CA ALA A 154 28.87 0.79 -1.58
C ALA A 154 30.08 0.64 -0.63
N HIS A 155 30.55 1.75 -0.05
CA HIS A 155 31.62 1.75 0.93
C HIS A 155 31.32 0.82 2.11
N ARG A 156 30.10 0.91 2.66
CA ARG A 156 29.67 0.04 3.76
C ARG A 156 29.72 -1.44 3.39
N ARG A 157 29.30 -1.79 2.16
CA ARG A 157 29.37 -3.18 1.66
C ARG A 157 30.80 -3.67 1.48
N PHE A 158 31.70 -2.84 0.97
CA PHE A 158 33.11 -3.20 0.85
C PHE A 158 33.77 -3.36 2.21
N GLU A 159 33.47 -2.50 3.17
CA GLU A 159 33.92 -2.66 4.57
C GLU A 159 33.40 -3.95 5.19
N TRP A 160 32.15 -4.33 4.92
CA TRP A 160 31.62 -5.59 5.42
C TRP A 160 32.36 -6.80 4.79
N LEU A 161 32.62 -6.77 3.49
CA LEU A 161 33.42 -7.81 2.84
C LEU A 161 34.84 -7.90 3.43
N LYS A 162 35.45 -6.75 3.75
CA LYS A 162 36.74 -6.67 4.44
C LYS A 162 36.70 -7.35 5.81
N GLN A 163 35.68 -7.04 6.61
CA GLN A 163 35.51 -7.62 7.95
C GLN A 163 35.28 -9.13 7.88
N ALA A 164 34.46 -9.61 6.95
CA ALA A 164 34.24 -11.03 6.72
C ALA A 164 35.54 -11.75 6.34
N TRP A 165 36.37 -11.14 5.48
CA TRP A 165 37.69 -11.66 5.14
C TRP A 165 38.61 -11.75 6.37
N GLU A 166 38.73 -10.68 7.15
CA GLU A 166 39.61 -10.62 8.31
C GLU A 166 39.17 -11.59 9.43
N ALA A 167 37.85 -11.80 9.55
CA ALA A 167 37.25 -12.84 10.38
C ALA A 167 37.36 -14.25 9.79
N LYS A 168 37.81 -14.38 8.54
CA LYS A 168 37.88 -15.63 7.76
C LYS A 168 36.52 -16.32 7.61
N ASP A 169 35.44 -15.54 7.59
CA ASP A 169 34.08 -16.04 7.44
C ASP A 169 33.74 -16.24 5.96
N LEU A 170 34.07 -17.44 5.48
CA LEU A 170 33.80 -17.82 4.09
C LEU A 170 32.29 -17.88 3.77
N ALA A 171 31.43 -18.14 4.76
CA ALA A 171 29.99 -18.18 4.53
C ALA A 171 29.45 -16.77 4.27
N GLU A 172 29.86 -15.81 5.09
CA GLU A 172 29.49 -14.40 4.94
C GLU A 172 30.03 -13.82 3.62
N MET A 173 31.26 -14.14 3.25
CA MET A 173 31.83 -13.71 1.96
C MET A 173 31.02 -14.21 0.75
N ARG A 174 30.49 -15.45 0.79
CA ARG A 174 29.61 -15.98 -0.27
C ARG A 174 28.24 -15.31 -0.31
N ALA A 175 27.74 -14.84 0.84
CA ALA A 175 26.50 -14.08 0.90
C ALA A 175 26.68 -12.71 0.23
N LEU A 176 27.81 -12.04 0.53
CA LEU A 176 28.12 -10.68 0.05
C LEU A 176 28.62 -10.62 -1.41
N SER A 177 29.25 -11.68 -1.91
CA SER A 177 29.93 -11.68 -3.19
C SER A 177 29.66 -12.91 -4.06
N GLU A 178 29.81 -12.77 -5.37
CA GLU A 178 29.89 -13.90 -6.30
C GLU A 178 31.28 -14.52 -6.19
N LEU A 179 31.41 -15.58 -5.40
CA LEU A 179 32.68 -16.24 -5.16
C LEU A 179 32.85 -17.47 -6.07
N PRO A 180 33.71 -17.43 -7.11
CA PRO A 180 33.94 -18.59 -7.95
C PRO A 180 34.57 -19.74 -7.15
N LYS A 181 34.28 -21.00 -7.52
CA LYS A 181 34.80 -22.19 -6.81
C LYS A 181 36.33 -22.19 -6.67
N SER A 182 37.06 -21.73 -7.69
CA SER A 182 38.51 -21.62 -7.67
C SER A 182 39.00 -20.63 -6.60
N ARG A 183 38.35 -19.45 -6.52
CA ARG A 183 38.67 -18.43 -5.51
C ARG A 183 38.30 -18.92 -4.11
N GLU A 184 37.15 -19.57 -3.97
CA GLU A 184 36.75 -20.15 -2.70
C GLU A 184 37.77 -21.18 -2.17
N ALA A 185 38.24 -22.09 -3.03
CA ALA A 185 39.26 -23.06 -2.66
C ALA A 185 40.56 -22.37 -2.23
N PHE A 186 40.98 -21.34 -2.97
CA PHE A 186 42.13 -20.52 -2.62
C PHE A 186 41.97 -19.84 -1.25
N LEU A 187 40.82 -19.20 -0.99
CA LEU A 187 40.55 -18.53 0.29
C LEU A 187 40.54 -19.51 1.45
N ARG A 188 39.93 -20.69 1.26
CA ARG A 188 39.94 -21.76 2.27
C ARG A 188 41.37 -22.14 2.65
N GLN A 189 42.22 -22.41 1.66
CA GLN A 189 43.62 -22.74 1.91
C GLN A 189 44.37 -21.58 2.59
N MET A 190 44.14 -20.34 2.17
CA MET A 190 44.69 -19.15 2.82
C MET A 190 44.28 -19.05 4.29
N PHE A 191 42.99 -19.21 4.59
CA PHE A 191 42.44 -19.06 5.93
C PHE A 191 42.90 -20.17 6.89
N GLU A 192 43.18 -21.35 6.36
CA GLU A 192 43.77 -22.49 7.08
C GLU A 192 45.27 -22.24 7.39
N ASN A 193 46.02 -21.67 6.46
CA ASN A 193 47.48 -21.52 6.59
C ASN A 193 47.94 -20.29 7.37
N TYR A 194 47.12 -19.25 7.43
CA TYR A 194 47.50 -17.99 8.07
C TYR A 194 46.62 -17.71 9.27
N ARG A 195 47.21 -17.38 10.41
CA ARG A 195 46.51 -17.02 11.63
C ARG A 195 45.76 -15.70 11.51
N SER A 196 46.35 -14.69 10.85
CA SER A 196 45.69 -13.41 10.59
C SER A 196 46.04 -12.87 9.20
N ILE A 197 45.08 -12.16 8.60
CA ILE A 197 45.19 -11.61 7.25
C ILE A 197 44.53 -10.23 7.26
N ALA A 198 45.31 -9.19 7.54
CA ALA A 198 44.84 -7.82 7.61
C ALA A 198 44.80 -7.20 6.21
N LEU A 199 43.65 -6.60 5.89
CA LEU A 199 43.44 -5.90 4.63
C LEU A 199 43.52 -4.38 4.82
N GLU A 200 44.07 -3.72 3.82
CA GLU A 200 43.80 -2.32 3.52
C GLU A 200 42.82 -2.28 2.33
N MET A 201 41.88 -1.33 2.37
CA MET A 201 40.89 -1.13 1.32
C MET A 201 41.04 0.28 0.77
N THR A 202 41.07 0.39 -0.55
CA THR A 202 40.98 1.67 -1.27
C THR A 202 39.78 1.61 -2.20
N VAL A 203 38.82 2.52 -2.03
CA VAL A 203 37.67 2.62 -2.94
C VAL A 203 38.09 3.42 -4.17
N GLU A 204 37.78 2.89 -5.34
CA GLU A 204 37.98 3.55 -6.62
C GLU A 204 36.59 3.93 -7.16
N GLU A 205 36.32 5.24 -7.19
CA GLU A 205 35.01 5.77 -7.58
C GLU A 205 34.90 5.85 -9.10
N ALA A 206 33.90 5.19 -9.67
CA ALA A 206 33.49 5.39 -11.05
C ALA A 206 31.99 5.12 -11.18
N GLU A 207 31.18 6.07 -11.65
CA GLU A 207 29.85 5.70 -12.16
C GLU A 207 30.04 5.02 -13.53
N PRO A 208 29.39 3.88 -13.85
CA PRO A 208 28.26 3.25 -13.16
C PRO A 208 28.63 2.04 -12.24
N VAL A 209 29.86 1.96 -11.73
CA VAL A 209 30.36 0.82 -10.96
C VAL A 209 31.25 1.26 -9.80
N ALA A 210 30.79 1.09 -8.56
CA ALA A 210 31.68 1.25 -7.42
C ALA A 210 32.73 0.13 -7.41
N SER A 211 34.01 0.45 -7.27
CA SER A 211 35.10 -0.53 -7.21
C SER A 211 35.89 -0.37 -5.93
N ALA A 212 36.49 -1.45 -5.44
CA ALA A 212 37.45 -1.39 -4.34
C ALA A 212 38.65 -2.29 -4.63
N ARG A 213 39.85 -1.82 -4.28
CA ARG A 213 41.06 -2.62 -4.24
C ARG A 213 41.34 -2.99 -2.79
N PHE A 214 41.44 -4.29 -2.54
CA PHE A 214 41.93 -4.84 -1.29
C PHE A 214 43.41 -5.18 -1.43
N THR A 215 44.21 -4.80 -0.45
CA THR A 215 45.64 -5.10 -0.37
C THR A 215 45.93 -5.76 0.96
N ILE A 216 46.62 -6.89 0.96
CA ILE A 216 47.04 -7.56 2.20
C ILE A 216 48.23 -6.76 2.76
N LYS A 217 48.04 -6.16 3.94
CA LYS A 217 49.07 -5.37 4.63
C LYS A 217 49.72 -6.10 5.79
N GLY A 218 49.01 -7.04 6.37
CA GLY A 218 49.52 -7.86 7.47
C GLY A 218 49.14 -9.30 7.24
N LEU A 219 50.10 -10.19 7.36
CA LEU A 219 49.91 -11.62 7.21
C LEU A 219 50.73 -12.29 8.29
N VAL A 220 50.08 -13.14 9.07
CA VAL A 220 50.74 -13.91 10.12
C VAL A 220 50.47 -15.38 9.87
N ASP A 221 51.53 -16.18 9.79
CA ASP A 221 51.41 -17.63 9.58
C ASP A 221 50.88 -18.37 10.83
N ALA A 222 50.75 -19.69 10.73
CA ALA A 222 50.30 -20.54 11.83
C ALA A 222 51.22 -20.47 13.06
N ASP A 223 52.52 -20.26 12.84
CA ASP A 223 53.54 -20.19 13.89
C ASP A 223 53.63 -18.81 14.55
N GLY A 224 52.93 -17.82 14.01
CA GLY A 224 52.88 -16.46 14.55
C GLY A 224 53.89 -15.50 13.91
N ASN A 225 54.57 -15.89 12.84
CA ASN A 225 55.54 -15.04 12.17
C ASN A 225 54.84 -14.11 11.17
N SER A 226 55.33 -12.87 11.11
CA SER A 226 54.94 -11.94 10.04
C SER A 226 55.57 -12.39 8.72
N VAL A 227 54.74 -12.48 7.69
CA VAL A 227 55.11 -13.00 6.38
C VAL A 227 54.75 -12.00 5.29
N VAL A 228 55.58 -11.91 4.26
CA VAL A 228 55.31 -11.04 3.11
C VAL A 228 54.34 -11.77 2.17
N PRO A 229 53.19 -11.18 1.83
CA PRO A 229 52.24 -11.80 0.91
C PRO A 229 52.85 -11.89 -0.49
N GLY A 230 52.54 -12.98 -1.20
CA GLY A 230 53.03 -13.20 -2.56
C GLY A 230 52.43 -12.19 -3.53
N ALA A 231 53.24 -11.67 -4.47
CA ALA A 231 52.83 -10.64 -5.43
C ALA A 231 51.62 -11.03 -6.30
N ALA A 232 51.41 -12.34 -6.52
CA ALA A 232 50.32 -12.85 -7.35
C ALA A 232 48.93 -12.76 -6.69
N TRP A 233 48.86 -12.59 -5.36
CA TRP A 233 47.60 -12.61 -4.61
C TRP A 233 47.55 -11.58 -3.47
N SER A 234 48.58 -10.76 -3.31
CA SER A 234 48.65 -9.69 -2.31
C SER A 234 47.63 -8.56 -2.55
N THR A 235 47.04 -8.51 -3.75
CA THR A 235 45.99 -7.56 -4.10
C THR A 235 44.83 -8.26 -4.78
N ALA A 236 43.62 -7.76 -4.53
CA ALA A 236 42.41 -8.19 -5.20
C ALA A 236 41.55 -6.98 -5.52
N ARG A 237 40.95 -6.96 -6.71
CA ARG A 237 39.96 -5.95 -7.07
C ARG A 237 38.57 -6.56 -7.03
N VAL A 238 37.63 -5.78 -6.52
CA VAL A 238 36.22 -6.11 -6.55
C VAL A 238 35.43 -4.95 -7.14
N ARG A 239 34.28 -5.27 -7.69
CA ARG A 239 33.32 -4.29 -8.21
C ARG A 239 31.92 -4.59 -7.73
N LEU A 240 31.14 -3.55 -7.56
CA LEU A 240 29.74 -3.60 -7.20
C LEU A 240 28.95 -2.81 -8.26
N PRO A 241 28.18 -3.49 -9.13
CA PRO A 241 27.48 -2.83 -10.23
C PRO A 241 26.29 -2.01 -9.70
N PHE A 242 26.18 -0.73 -10.11
CA PHE A 242 24.97 0.04 -9.75
C PHE A 242 23.72 -0.58 -10.41
N PRO A 243 22.57 -0.47 -9.73
CA PRO A 243 21.27 -0.75 -10.33
C PRO A 243 21.09 -0.03 -11.66
N ARG A 244 20.62 -0.76 -12.68
CA ARG A 244 20.36 -0.21 -14.03
C ARG A 244 19.09 0.63 -14.07
N ASP A 245 18.13 0.33 -13.19
CA ASP A 245 16.90 1.09 -13.04
C ASP A 245 16.52 1.29 -11.55
N GLU A 246 15.46 2.06 -11.33
CA GLU A 246 14.94 2.41 -10.00
C GLU A 246 14.32 1.23 -9.21
N ASN A 247 14.15 0.06 -9.83
CA ASN A 247 13.58 -1.16 -9.25
C ASN A 247 14.65 -2.22 -8.92
N GLU A 248 15.89 -2.04 -9.38
CA GLU A 248 17.00 -2.94 -9.07
C GLU A 248 17.66 -2.59 -7.72
N THR A 249 17.95 -3.59 -6.90
CA THR A 249 18.89 -3.44 -5.77
C THR A 249 20.31 -3.65 -6.26
N TRP A 250 21.31 -3.23 -5.49
CA TRP A 250 22.70 -3.63 -5.72
C TRP A 250 22.80 -5.15 -5.98
N GLY A 251 23.55 -5.52 -7.01
CA GLY A 251 23.97 -6.91 -7.21
C GLY A 251 24.92 -7.39 -6.10
N LYS A 252 25.40 -8.63 -6.23
CA LYS A 252 26.50 -9.13 -5.40
C LYS A 252 27.81 -8.44 -5.77
N ILE A 253 28.75 -8.37 -4.82
CA ILE A 253 30.12 -7.93 -5.11
C ILE A 253 30.75 -8.96 -6.06
N ILE A 254 31.34 -8.50 -7.15
CA ILE A 254 32.00 -9.36 -8.14
C ILE A 254 33.49 -9.22 -7.95
N TRP A 255 34.16 -10.37 -7.83
CA TRP A 255 35.61 -10.45 -7.80
C TRP A 255 36.17 -10.38 -9.22
N GLU A 256 37.17 -9.52 -9.43
CA GLU A 256 37.97 -9.47 -10.67
C GLU A 256 39.18 -10.40 -10.57
#